data_AF-A0A257A812-F1
#
_entry.id   AF-A0A257A812-F1
#
_cell.length_a   1.000
_cell.length_b   1.000
_cell.length_c   1.000
_cell.angle_alpha   90.00
_cell.angle_beta   90.00
_cell.angle_gamma   90.00
#
_symmetry.space_group_name_H-M   'P 1'
#
loop_
_entity.id
_entity.type
_entity.pdbx_description
1 polymer ?
#
loop_
_entity_poly.entity_id
_entity_poly.type
_entity_poly.pdbx_seq_one_letter_code
_entity_poly.pdbx_strand_id
1 'polypeptide(L)'
;MEKIIVFSILYCITYLENMKLRSKNEVLMEENRELRIVKEEYEKVLQNYTKLAEKYSETVEVIKKYEHEISVIKTLSTVAFRDKLMELASKINERVHGGKNFIRPNEVEDVVKNIIGHKFNEKTLGKDLYQAFSYVVRTIKYSKDSIYPVIKEVNVSVEDATYNITVEVDWITEVYQTPLETIERGEGDCEDMAYLAASIIQNYLGENKDYEVYVFQVLWNGGGHAALIVRHRCGTIAIIDPAGKYYTGKANTVEFNDARDGLLKWFEYWGINEYNFRKAWFVSVIGEAYIDSIESAISFLD
;
A
#
# COMPACT_ATOMS: atom_id res chain seq x y z
N MET A 1 -10.06 120.48 -44.20
CA MET A 1 -9.69 120.26 -42.79
C MET A 1 -10.39 119.02 -42.22
N GLU A 2 -11.69 118.82 -42.47
CA GLU A 2 -12.45 117.62 -42.04
C GLU A 2 -11.85 116.27 -42.47
N LYS A 3 -11.39 116.12 -43.73
CA LYS A 3 -10.79 114.87 -44.21
C LYS A 3 -9.58 114.44 -43.38
N ILE A 4 -8.75 115.38 -42.91
CA ILE A 4 -7.55 115.11 -42.12
C ILE A 4 -7.92 114.59 -40.72
N ILE A 5 -8.99 115.14 -40.12
CA ILE A 5 -9.50 114.70 -38.81
C ILE A 5 -10.08 113.28 -38.91
N VAL A 6 -10.86 113.00 -39.95
CA VAL A 6 -11.42 111.66 -40.20
C VAL A 6 -10.32 110.63 -40.42
N PHE A 7 -9.28 110.95 -41.19
CA PHE A 7 -8.11 110.06 -41.36
C PHE A 7 -7.33 109.84 -40.06
N SER A 8 -7.20 110.86 -39.22
CA SER A 8 -6.52 110.75 -37.92
C SER A 8 -7.32 109.88 -36.92
N ILE A 9 -8.64 110.02 -36.87
CA ILE A 9 -9.52 109.20 -36.02
C ILE A 9 -9.50 107.74 -36.50
N LEU A 10 -9.60 107.51 -37.81
CA LEU A 10 -9.53 106.18 -38.40
C LEU A 10 -8.17 105.52 -38.15
N TYR A 11 -7.08 106.29 -38.24
CA TYR A 11 -5.73 105.83 -37.89
C TYR A 11 -5.63 105.44 -36.42
N CYS A 12 -6.15 106.25 -35.48
CA CYS A 12 -6.15 105.94 -34.06
C CYS A 12 -6.98 104.69 -33.72
N ILE A 13 -8.18 104.54 -34.33
CA ILE A 13 -9.02 103.34 -34.15
C ILE A 13 -8.28 102.10 -34.66
N THR A 14 -7.73 102.17 -35.88
CA THR A 14 -6.96 101.07 -36.49
C THR A 14 -5.74 100.72 -35.65
N TYR A 15 -5.03 101.72 -35.11
CA TYR A 15 -3.87 101.51 -34.24
C TYR A 15 -4.25 100.81 -32.92
N LEU A 16 -5.32 101.25 -32.26
CA LEU A 16 -5.81 100.64 -31.02
C LEU A 16 -6.33 99.21 -31.25
N GLU A 17 -7.01 98.95 -32.36
CA GLU A 17 -7.42 97.60 -32.76
C GLU A 17 -6.20 96.71 -33.06
N ASN A 18 -5.18 97.22 -33.75
CA ASN A 18 -3.96 96.49 -34.01
C ASN A 18 -3.21 96.14 -32.71
N MET A 19 -3.15 97.07 -31.76
CA MET A 19 -2.59 96.80 -30.43
C MET A 19 -3.37 95.70 -29.67
N LYS A 20 -4.70 95.72 -29.70
CA LYS A 20 -5.54 94.66 -29.10
C LYS A 20 -5.33 93.31 -29.77
N LEU A 21 -5.26 93.29 -31.10
CA LEU A 21 -5.01 92.07 -31.89
C LEU A 21 -3.62 91.51 -31.60
N ARG A 22 -2.61 92.37 -31.46
CA ARG A 22 -1.24 91.97 -31.10
C ARG A 22 -1.18 91.35 -29.70
N SER A 23 -1.79 91.99 -28.70
CA SER A 23 -1.88 91.44 -27.34
C SER A 23 -2.62 90.09 -27.33
N LYS A 24 -3.72 89.97 -28.09
CA LYS A 24 -4.44 88.69 -28.22
C LYS A 24 -3.60 87.61 -28.90
N ASN A 25 -2.83 87.95 -29.93
CA ASN A 25 -1.91 87.03 -30.59
C ASN A 25 -0.79 86.57 -29.65
N GLU A 26 -0.27 87.46 -28.81
CA GLU A 26 0.76 87.11 -27.81
C GLU A 26 0.20 86.11 -26.79
N VAL A 27 -1.01 86.30 -26.28
CA VAL A 27 -1.69 85.34 -25.39
C VAL A 27 -1.92 83.99 -26.08
N LEU A 28 -2.46 84.00 -27.30
CA LEU A 28 -2.70 82.77 -28.07
C LEU A 28 -1.39 82.01 -28.39
N MET A 29 -0.28 82.71 -28.57
CA MET A 29 1.03 82.08 -28.76
C MET A 29 1.51 81.38 -27.50
N GLU A 30 1.32 81.98 -26.33
CA GLU A 30 1.69 81.36 -25.05
C GLU A 30 0.77 80.17 -24.71
N GLU A 31 -0.54 80.29 -24.89
CA GLU A 31 -1.48 79.17 -24.74
C GLU A 31 -1.13 78.00 -25.68
N ASN A 32 -0.76 78.28 -26.93
CA ASN A 32 -0.28 77.26 -27.86
C ASN A 32 1.03 76.61 -27.41
N ARG A 33 1.90 77.35 -26.72
CA ARG A 33 3.14 76.81 -26.15
C ARG A 33 2.84 75.88 -24.98
N GLU A 34 1.97 76.28 -24.07
CA GLU A 34 1.52 75.44 -22.95
C GLU A 34 0.84 74.16 -23.44
N LEU A 35 -0.05 74.26 -24.43
CA LEU A 35 -0.70 73.11 -25.05
C LEU A 35 0.28 72.11 -25.66
N ARG A 36 1.39 72.58 -26.25
CA ARG A 36 2.45 71.69 -26.75
C ARG A 36 3.13 70.92 -25.62
N ILE A 37 3.43 71.58 -24.49
CA ILE A 37 4.04 70.93 -23.32
C ILE A 37 3.10 69.87 -22.76
N VAL A 38 1.83 70.21 -22.54
CA VAL A 38 0.81 69.26 -22.03
C VAL A 38 0.65 68.07 -22.97
N LYS A 39 0.66 68.29 -24.28
CA LYS A 39 0.58 67.21 -25.28
C LYS A 39 1.80 66.27 -25.18
N GLU A 40 3.01 66.81 -25.06
CA GLU A 40 4.22 65.99 -24.90
C GLU A 40 4.21 65.19 -23.59
N GLU A 41 3.71 65.79 -22.49
CA GLU A 41 3.54 65.09 -21.21
C GLU A 41 2.48 63.98 -21.31
N TYR A 42 1.35 64.24 -21.96
CA TYR A 42 0.31 63.25 -22.20
C TYR A 42 0.83 62.07 -23.04
N GLU A 43 1.61 62.33 -24.08
CA GLU A 43 2.24 61.29 -24.90
C GLU A 43 3.19 60.42 -24.07
N LYS A 44 3.97 61.00 -23.15
CA LYS A 44 4.83 60.25 -22.22
C LYS A 44 4.02 59.38 -21.26
N VAL A 45 2.94 59.92 -20.70
CA VAL A 45 2.05 59.17 -19.80
C VAL A 45 1.40 58.02 -20.54
N LEU A 46 0.91 58.25 -21.77
CA LEU A 46 0.30 57.22 -22.60
C LEU A 46 1.31 56.10 -22.91
N GLN A 47 2.55 56.44 -23.28
CA GLN A 47 3.60 55.43 -23.50
C GLN A 47 3.91 54.63 -22.25
N ASN A 48 3.99 55.27 -21.08
CA ASN A 48 4.21 54.59 -19.81
C ASN A 48 3.05 53.66 -19.45
N TYR A 49 1.82 54.09 -19.69
CA TYR A 49 0.63 53.28 -19.46
C TYR A 49 0.63 52.04 -20.36
N THR A 50 0.94 52.18 -21.66
CA THR A 50 1.04 51.04 -22.58
C THR A 50 2.09 50.03 -22.12
N LYS A 51 3.29 50.50 -21.75
CA LYS A 51 4.35 49.62 -21.23
C LYS A 51 3.95 48.90 -19.93
N LEU A 52 3.19 49.58 -19.06
CA LEU A 52 2.70 48.97 -17.83
C LEU A 52 1.64 47.91 -18.12
N ALA A 53 0.73 48.17 -19.06
CA ALA A 53 -0.29 47.22 -19.50
C ALA A 53 0.32 45.96 -20.12
N GLU A 54 1.37 46.12 -20.93
CA GLU A 54 2.15 45.00 -21.49
C GLU A 54 2.79 44.16 -20.38
N LYS A 55 3.52 44.79 -19.45
CA LYS A 55 4.13 44.10 -18.30
C LYS A 55 3.11 43.39 -17.41
N TYR A 56 1.94 44.01 -17.20
CA TYR A 56 0.85 43.40 -16.45
C TYR A 56 0.33 42.15 -17.16
N SER A 57 0.10 42.22 -18.47
CA SER A 57 -0.32 41.08 -19.29
C SER A 57 0.70 39.94 -19.23
N GLU A 58 2.00 40.24 -19.34
CA GLU A 58 3.07 39.24 -19.22
C GLU A 58 3.07 38.59 -17.82
N THR A 59 2.92 39.40 -16.76
CA THR A 59 2.90 38.90 -15.39
C THR A 59 1.71 37.96 -15.13
N VAL A 60 0.53 38.30 -15.67
CA VAL A 60 -0.67 37.45 -15.56
C VAL A 60 -0.44 36.09 -16.23
N GLU A 61 0.18 36.05 -17.41
CA GLU A 61 0.49 34.79 -18.09
C GLU A 61 1.51 33.95 -17.32
N VAL A 62 2.51 34.59 -16.70
CA VAL A 62 3.47 33.92 -15.82
C VAL A 62 2.78 33.33 -14.58
N ILE A 63 1.86 34.08 -13.94
CA ILE A 63 1.09 33.58 -12.79
C ILE A 63 0.27 32.36 -13.17
N LYS A 64 -0.47 32.41 -14.29
CA LYS A 64 -1.26 31.25 -14.78
C LYS A 64 -0.39 30.02 -14.99
N LYS A 65 0.82 30.20 -15.54
CA LYS A 65 1.78 29.10 -15.72
C LYS A 65 2.18 28.50 -14.36
N TYR A 66 2.51 29.31 -13.37
CA TYR A 66 2.86 28.82 -12.05
C TYR A 66 1.69 28.14 -11.32
N GLU A 67 0.46 28.67 -11.45
CA GLU A 67 -0.74 28.02 -10.92
C GLU A 67 -0.94 26.61 -11.50
N HIS A 68 -0.71 26.47 -12.82
CA HIS A 68 -0.74 25.17 -13.48
C HIS A 68 0.37 24.23 -12.98
N GLU A 69 1.61 24.70 -12.90
CA GLU A 69 2.74 23.91 -12.40
C GLU A 69 2.52 23.44 -10.94
N ILE A 70 2.02 24.34 -10.08
CA ILE A 70 1.66 24.00 -8.69
C ILE A 70 0.56 22.93 -8.67
N SER A 71 -0.48 23.06 -9.50
CA SER A 71 -1.54 22.05 -9.60
C SER A 71 -1.01 20.67 -10.02
N VAL A 72 -0.08 20.64 -10.98
CA VAL A 72 0.57 19.40 -11.42
C VAL A 72 1.39 18.78 -10.30
N ILE A 73 2.22 19.58 -9.61
CA ILE A 73 3.04 19.11 -8.48
C ILE A 73 2.17 18.58 -7.34
N LYS A 74 1.07 19.26 -7.00
CA LYS A 74 0.11 18.79 -5.98
C LYS A 74 -0.47 17.43 -6.35
N THR A 75 -0.86 17.26 -7.61
CA THR A 75 -1.41 15.99 -8.10
C THR A 75 -0.37 14.86 -8.04
N LEU A 76 0.82 15.08 -8.60
CA LEU A 76 1.89 14.08 -8.63
C LEU A 76 2.35 13.69 -7.22
N SER A 77 2.50 14.66 -6.32
CA SER A 77 2.90 14.39 -4.94
C SER A 77 1.83 13.63 -4.16
N THR A 78 0.55 13.94 -4.37
CA THR A 78 -0.57 13.21 -3.77
C THR A 78 -0.56 11.74 -4.20
N VAL A 79 -0.40 11.49 -5.51
CA VAL A 79 -0.33 10.13 -6.06
C VAL A 79 0.89 9.38 -5.50
N ALA A 80 2.08 9.97 -5.59
CA ALA A 80 3.30 9.31 -5.11
C ALA A 80 3.26 8.98 -3.61
N PHE A 81 2.68 9.87 -2.80
CA PHE A 81 2.54 9.65 -1.37
C PHE A 81 1.49 8.57 -1.05
N ARG A 82 0.34 8.60 -1.75
CA ARG A 82 -0.68 7.55 -1.65
C ARG A 82 -0.12 6.18 -2.02
N ASP A 83 0.61 6.08 -3.12
CA ASP A 83 1.20 4.81 -3.58
C ASP A 83 2.17 4.25 -2.53
N LYS A 84 2.97 5.12 -1.90
CA LYS A 84 3.90 4.69 -0.84
C LYS A 84 3.19 4.20 0.41
N LEU A 85 2.09 4.86 0.82
CA LEU A 85 1.27 4.40 1.93
C LEU A 85 0.52 3.10 1.60
N MET A 86 0.06 2.92 0.36
CA MET A 86 -0.54 1.67 -0.09
C MET A 86 0.47 0.52 -0.11
N GLU A 87 1.73 0.77 -0.50
CA GLU A 87 2.79 -0.23 -0.40
C GLU A 87 3.02 -0.66 1.07
N LEU A 88 3.05 0.30 1.99
CA LEU A 88 3.17 0.01 3.43
C LEU A 88 1.96 -0.77 3.95
N ALA A 89 0.74 -0.36 3.58
CA ALA A 89 -0.50 -1.04 3.91
C ALA A 89 -0.50 -2.49 3.42
N SER A 90 -0.03 -2.74 2.19
CA SER A 90 0.10 -4.09 1.63
C SER A 90 1.05 -4.97 2.44
N LYS A 91 2.17 -4.41 2.91
CA LYS A 91 3.15 -5.13 3.75
C LYS A 91 2.61 -5.45 5.13
N ILE A 92 1.85 -4.52 5.73
CA ILE A 92 1.16 -4.74 6.99
C ILE A 92 0.11 -5.86 6.81
N ASN A 93 -0.70 -5.77 5.75
CA ASN A 93 -1.81 -6.69 5.50
C ASN A 93 -1.38 -8.08 4.99
N GLU A 94 -0.13 -8.27 4.56
CA GLU A 94 0.38 -9.58 4.09
C GLU A 94 0.21 -10.67 5.16
N ARG A 95 0.22 -10.30 6.44
CA ARG A 95 0.09 -11.21 7.59
C ARG A 95 -1.34 -11.59 7.93
N VAL A 96 -2.33 -11.02 7.26
CA VAL A 96 -3.76 -11.20 7.58
C VAL A 96 -4.34 -12.44 6.89
N HIS A 97 -3.67 -12.89 5.84
CA HIS A 97 -4.07 -14.06 5.07
C HIS A 97 -2.90 -15.02 5.02
N GLY A 98 -3.05 -16.15 5.73
CA GLY A 98 -2.18 -17.29 5.52
C GLY A 98 -2.20 -17.71 4.06
N GLY A 99 -1.20 -18.50 3.66
CA GLY A 99 -1.12 -18.96 2.29
C GLY A 99 0.22 -19.57 1.98
N LYS A 100 0.42 -19.96 0.73
CA LYS A 100 1.65 -20.66 0.31
C LYS A 100 2.94 -19.90 0.63
N ASN A 101 2.88 -18.57 0.70
CA ASN A 101 4.01 -17.69 0.99
C ASN A 101 4.56 -17.87 2.42
N PHE A 102 3.83 -18.54 3.32
CA PHE A 102 4.27 -18.84 4.68
C PHE A 102 4.93 -20.23 4.80
N ILE A 103 4.89 -21.05 3.75
CA ILE A 103 5.72 -22.26 3.68
C ILE A 103 7.05 -21.84 3.06
N ARG A 104 8.06 -21.62 3.91
CA ARG A 104 9.37 -21.05 3.53
C ARG A 104 10.52 -22.02 3.86
N PRO A 105 10.75 -23.06 3.05
CA PRO A 105 11.76 -24.07 3.32
C PRO A 105 13.18 -23.52 3.47
N ASN A 106 13.50 -22.42 2.77
CA ASN A 106 14.84 -21.83 2.80
C ASN A 106 15.17 -21.13 4.12
N GLU A 107 14.17 -20.70 4.88
CA GLU A 107 14.37 -20.02 6.17
C GLU A 107 14.74 -20.98 7.31
N VAL A 108 14.58 -22.29 7.09
CA VAL A 108 14.70 -23.33 8.14
C VAL A 108 15.78 -24.37 7.84
N GLU A 109 16.67 -24.11 6.88
CA GLU A 109 17.72 -25.07 6.48
C GLU A 109 18.65 -25.43 7.65
N ASP A 110 19.10 -24.43 8.41
CA ASP A 110 19.95 -24.65 9.58
C ASP A 110 19.22 -25.45 10.67
N VAL A 111 17.92 -25.23 10.85
CA VAL A 111 17.10 -26.01 11.77
C VAL A 111 17.11 -27.48 11.34
N VAL A 112 16.75 -27.78 10.08
CA VAL A 112 16.73 -29.15 9.54
C VAL A 112 18.09 -29.83 9.71
N LYS A 113 19.18 -29.13 9.39
CA LYS A 113 20.54 -29.65 9.58
C LYS A 113 20.87 -29.94 11.04
N ASN A 114 20.39 -29.12 11.98
CA ASN A 114 20.64 -29.33 13.41
C ASN A 114 19.80 -30.44 14.02
N ILE A 115 18.53 -30.60 13.60
CA ILE A 115 17.62 -31.58 14.22
C ILE A 115 17.59 -32.95 13.54
N ILE A 116 17.75 -33.00 12.21
CA ILE A 116 17.70 -34.23 11.40
C ILE A 116 19.09 -34.59 10.87
N GLY A 117 19.89 -33.59 10.46
CA GLY A 117 21.28 -33.81 10.04
C GLY A 117 21.48 -34.32 8.61
N HIS A 118 20.40 -34.60 7.89
CA HIS A 118 20.43 -35.01 6.50
C HIS A 118 19.15 -34.62 5.75
N LYS A 119 19.17 -34.75 4.42
CA LYS A 119 17.99 -34.65 3.55
C LYS A 119 17.23 -35.99 3.50
N PHE A 120 16.09 -36.01 2.82
CA PHE A 120 15.19 -37.16 2.72
C PHE A 120 15.87 -38.55 2.75
N ASN A 121 15.43 -39.38 3.70
CA ASN A 121 15.79 -40.79 3.80
C ASN A 121 14.57 -41.62 4.21
N GLU A 122 14.11 -42.46 3.30
CA GLU A 122 12.91 -43.28 3.48
C GLU A 122 12.98 -44.19 4.72
N LYS A 123 14.17 -44.71 5.06
CA LYS A 123 14.34 -45.63 6.21
C LYS A 123 14.15 -44.95 7.56
N THR A 124 14.39 -43.64 7.62
CA THR A 124 14.32 -42.84 8.85
C THR A 124 13.13 -41.88 8.84
N LEU A 125 12.39 -41.77 7.74
CA LEU A 125 11.29 -40.84 7.52
C LEU A 125 10.42 -40.62 8.76
N GLY A 126 9.84 -41.69 9.32
CA GLY A 126 8.96 -41.55 10.49
C GLY A 126 9.64 -40.96 11.73
N LYS A 127 10.93 -41.25 11.95
CA LYS A 127 11.72 -40.66 13.04
C LYS A 127 12.08 -39.21 12.74
N ASP A 128 12.42 -38.89 11.50
CA ASP A 128 12.82 -37.54 11.09
C ASP A 128 11.63 -36.58 11.15
N LEU A 129 10.44 -37.04 10.71
CA LEU A 129 9.18 -36.32 10.90
C LEU A 129 8.87 -36.10 12.38
N TYR A 130 9.10 -37.11 13.24
CA TYR A 130 8.93 -36.96 14.68
C TYR A 130 9.93 -35.97 15.29
N GLN A 131 11.17 -35.92 14.80
CA GLN A 131 12.17 -34.93 15.26
C GLN A 131 11.72 -33.51 14.96
N ALA A 132 11.15 -33.25 13.77
CA ALA A 132 10.56 -31.97 13.43
C ALA A 132 9.39 -31.61 14.36
N PHE A 133 8.45 -32.53 14.57
CA PHE A 133 7.35 -32.36 15.52
C PHE A 133 7.86 -32.02 16.93
N SER A 134 8.78 -32.83 17.45
CA SER A 134 9.34 -32.70 18.80
C SER A 134 10.11 -31.38 18.96
N TYR A 135 10.85 -30.95 17.93
CA TYR A 135 11.53 -29.66 17.93
C TYR A 135 10.54 -28.51 18.10
N VAL A 136 9.48 -28.46 17.28
CA VAL A 136 8.49 -27.39 17.33
C VAL A 136 7.79 -27.37 18.71
N VAL A 137 7.33 -28.53 19.19
CA VAL A 137 6.66 -28.65 20.50
C VAL A 137 7.55 -28.21 21.68
N ARG A 138 8.87 -28.45 21.60
CA ARG A 138 9.80 -28.14 22.69
C ARG A 138 10.31 -26.70 22.67
N THR A 139 10.37 -26.10 21.48
CA THR A 139 11.04 -24.81 21.27
C THR A 139 10.05 -23.67 21.15
N ILE A 140 8.86 -23.94 20.61
CA ILE A 140 7.83 -22.91 20.37
C ILE A 140 6.78 -23.00 21.47
N LYS A 141 6.65 -21.93 22.24
CA LYS A 141 5.61 -21.78 23.24
C LYS A 141 4.31 -21.38 22.57
N TYR A 142 3.24 -22.12 22.84
CA TYR A 142 1.91 -21.74 22.37
C TYR A 142 1.50 -20.37 22.95
N SER A 143 1.22 -19.40 22.09
CA SER A 143 0.73 -18.08 22.46
C SER A 143 -0.26 -17.60 21.41
N LYS A 144 -1.45 -17.17 21.85
CA LYS A 144 -2.42 -16.53 20.95
C LYS A 144 -1.86 -15.25 20.39
N ASP A 145 -2.32 -14.91 19.19
CA ASP A 145 -2.00 -13.66 18.56
C ASP A 145 -2.42 -12.42 19.35
N SER A 146 -1.60 -11.39 19.21
CA SER A 146 -1.92 -10.05 19.66
C SER A 146 -2.80 -9.34 18.64
N ILE A 147 -3.57 -8.37 19.11
CA ILE A 147 -4.34 -7.47 18.26
C ILE A 147 -3.43 -6.84 17.21
N TYR A 148 -3.83 -6.92 15.93
CA TYR A 148 -3.03 -6.47 14.80
C TYR A 148 -3.83 -5.57 13.85
N PRO A 149 -3.22 -4.49 13.34
CA PRO A 149 -3.91 -3.55 12.46
C PRO A 149 -3.99 -4.08 11.03
N VAL A 150 -5.17 -3.94 10.42
CA VAL A 150 -5.40 -4.15 9.00
C VAL A 150 -5.79 -2.82 8.39
N ILE A 151 -5.00 -2.35 7.44
CA ILE A 151 -5.26 -1.08 6.76
C ILE A 151 -6.32 -1.33 5.67
N LYS A 152 -7.52 -0.75 5.83
CA LYS A 152 -8.63 -0.89 4.87
C LYS A 152 -8.54 0.13 3.76
N GLU A 153 -8.32 1.37 4.13
CA GLU A 153 -8.31 2.48 3.20
C GLU A 153 -7.26 3.51 3.59
N VAL A 154 -6.62 4.08 2.57
CA VAL A 154 -5.71 5.22 2.72
C VAL A 154 -6.20 6.32 1.79
N ASN A 155 -6.55 7.45 2.39
CA ASN A 155 -6.92 8.66 1.66
C ASN A 155 -5.90 9.75 1.91
N VAL A 156 -5.45 10.36 0.83
CA VAL A 156 -4.49 11.47 0.83
C VAL A 156 -5.09 12.60 0.00
N SER A 157 -5.19 13.77 0.59
CA SER A 157 -5.52 15.00 -0.11
C SER A 157 -4.55 16.11 0.26
N VAL A 158 -4.41 17.09 -0.62
CA VAL A 158 -3.57 18.26 -0.39
C VAL A 158 -4.45 19.50 -0.47
N GLU A 159 -4.57 20.19 0.64
CA GLU A 159 -5.25 21.49 0.71
C GLU A 159 -4.19 22.55 0.97
N ASP A 160 -4.09 23.52 0.06
CA ASP A 160 -3.01 24.52 0.02
C ASP A 160 -1.61 23.91 0.05
N ALA A 161 -0.97 23.85 1.21
CA ALA A 161 0.37 23.30 1.44
C ALA A 161 0.38 22.19 2.50
N THR A 162 -0.79 21.71 2.91
CA THR A 162 -0.97 20.71 3.97
C THR A 162 -1.46 19.40 3.39
N TYR A 163 -0.81 18.30 3.78
CA TYR A 163 -1.30 16.95 3.50
C TYR A 163 -2.32 16.56 4.55
N ASN A 164 -3.53 16.25 4.11
CA ASN A 164 -4.56 15.62 4.92
C ASN A 164 -4.54 14.13 4.63
N ILE A 165 -4.18 13.34 5.63
CA ILE A 165 -4.03 11.89 5.52
C ILE A 165 -5.00 11.24 6.49
N THR A 166 -5.87 10.38 5.97
CA THR A 166 -6.77 9.56 6.78
C THR A 166 -6.55 8.10 6.45
N VAL A 167 -6.38 7.29 7.48
CA VAL A 167 -6.16 5.85 7.38
C VAL A 167 -7.26 5.14 8.15
N GLU A 168 -8.01 4.28 7.48
CA GLU A 168 -9.00 3.41 8.10
C GLU A 168 -8.33 2.09 8.50
N VAL A 169 -8.47 1.72 9.77
CA VAL A 169 -7.80 0.57 10.36
C VAL A 169 -8.82 -0.32 11.05
N ASP A 170 -8.87 -1.58 10.66
CA ASP A 170 -9.54 -2.65 11.41
C ASP A 170 -8.53 -3.34 12.32
N TRP A 171 -9.02 -3.87 13.44
CA TRP A 171 -8.20 -4.62 14.38
C TRP A 171 -8.64 -6.08 14.38
N ILE A 172 -7.72 -6.97 14.03
CA ILE A 172 -7.95 -8.42 13.99
C ILE A 172 -7.13 -9.12 15.07
N THR A 173 -7.43 -10.40 15.31
CA THR A 173 -6.77 -11.24 16.31
C THR A 173 -6.15 -12.49 15.72
N GLU A 174 -6.01 -12.59 14.40
CA GLU A 174 -5.44 -13.74 13.70
C GLU A 174 -4.39 -13.21 12.71
N VAL A 175 -3.13 -13.59 12.90
CA VAL A 175 -1.97 -13.02 12.23
C VAL A 175 -0.92 -14.09 12.04
N TYR A 176 -0.58 -14.31 10.78
CA TYR A 176 0.39 -15.32 10.43
C TYR A 176 1.80 -14.80 10.64
N GLN A 177 2.61 -15.59 11.34
CA GLN A 177 4.05 -15.43 11.42
C GLN A 177 4.75 -16.28 10.38
N THR A 178 5.83 -15.74 9.82
CA THR A 178 6.74 -16.53 9.00
C THR A 178 7.48 -17.57 9.86
N PRO A 179 7.96 -18.68 9.28
CA PRO A 179 8.74 -19.68 10.01
C PRO A 179 9.95 -19.09 10.76
N LEU A 180 10.67 -18.15 10.13
CA LEU A 180 11.77 -17.45 10.77
C LEU A 180 11.32 -16.63 11.98
N GLU A 181 10.23 -15.87 11.86
CA GLU A 181 9.67 -15.07 12.98
C GLU A 181 9.23 -15.98 14.14
N THR A 182 8.56 -17.09 13.86
CA THR A 182 8.16 -18.07 14.88
C THR A 182 9.38 -18.61 15.63
N ILE A 183 10.48 -18.91 14.93
CA ILE A 183 11.74 -19.36 15.54
C ILE A 183 12.36 -18.25 16.40
N GLU A 184 12.48 -17.02 15.86
CA GLU A 184 13.12 -15.89 16.54
C GLU A 184 12.36 -15.47 17.81
N ARG A 185 11.03 -15.49 17.76
CA ARG A 185 10.18 -15.18 18.91
C ARG A 185 10.11 -16.35 19.90
N GLY A 186 10.24 -17.58 19.43
CA GLY A 186 10.07 -18.78 20.25
C GLY A 186 8.62 -18.98 20.71
N GLU A 187 7.65 -18.34 20.06
CA GLU A 187 6.23 -18.42 20.35
C GLU A 187 5.38 -18.27 19.08
N GLY A 188 4.17 -18.81 19.10
CA GLY A 188 3.17 -18.77 18.03
C GLY A 188 1.99 -19.65 18.41
N ASP A 189 0.86 -19.54 17.72
CA ASP A 189 -0.30 -20.42 17.93
C ASP A 189 -0.37 -21.54 16.87
N CYS A 190 -1.57 -21.98 16.50
CA CYS A 190 -1.74 -23.23 15.76
C CYS A 190 -1.19 -23.13 14.33
N GLU A 191 -1.50 -22.05 13.62
CA GLU A 191 -1.06 -21.82 12.25
C GLU A 191 0.44 -21.57 12.18
N ASP A 192 1.00 -20.77 13.10
CA ASP A 192 2.42 -20.46 13.14
C ASP A 192 3.25 -21.74 13.31
N MET A 193 2.86 -22.57 14.28
CA MET A 193 3.50 -23.86 14.53
C MET A 193 3.32 -24.82 13.35
N ALA A 194 2.17 -24.80 12.67
CA ALA A 194 1.92 -25.62 11.48
C ALA A 194 2.75 -25.17 10.28
N TYR A 195 2.87 -23.87 10.02
CA TYR A 195 3.70 -23.31 8.94
C TYR A 195 5.20 -23.54 9.17
N LEU A 196 5.67 -23.42 10.42
CA LEU A 196 7.02 -23.79 10.78
C LEU A 196 7.28 -25.28 10.54
N ALA A 197 6.40 -26.16 11.04
CA ALA A 197 6.53 -27.59 10.81
C ALA A 197 6.52 -27.94 9.32
N ALA A 198 5.59 -27.36 8.55
CA ALA A 198 5.50 -27.56 7.11
C ALA A 198 6.77 -27.12 6.38
N SER A 199 7.35 -25.98 6.77
CA SER A 199 8.59 -25.48 6.17
C SER A 199 9.79 -26.39 6.47
N ILE A 200 9.90 -26.89 7.71
CA ILE A 200 10.95 -27.84 8.11
C ILE A 200 10.82 -29.12 7.29
N ILE A 201 9.61 -29.68 7.21
CA ILE A 201 9.38 -30.93 6.49
C ILE A 201 9.58 -30.75 4.98
N GLN A 202 9.09 -29.67 4.39
CA GLN A 202 9.30 -29.38 2.98
C GLN A 202 10.79 -29.22 2.65
N ASN A 203 11.59 -28.59 3.52
CA ASN A 203 13.04 -28.49 3.35
C ASN A 203 13.73 -29.86 3.44
N TYR A 204 13.30 -30.71 4.38
CA TYR A 204 13.81 -32.07 4.57
C TYR A 204 13.50 -32.97 3.36
N LEU A 205 12.25 -32.96 2.87
CA LEU A 205 11.80 -33.73 1.70
C LEU A 205 12.49 -33.27 0.41
N GLY A 206 12.84 -31.98 0.32
CA GLY A 206 13.50 -31.42 -0.85
C GLY A 206 12.63 -31.53 -2.10
N GLU A 207 13.21 -32.07 -3.18
CA GLU A 207 12.52 -32.27 -4.47
C GLU A 207 11.80 -33.62 -4.58
N ASN A 208 11.67 -34.38 -3.49
CA ASN A 208 10.98 -35.67 -3.53
C ASN A 208 9.49 -35.48 -3.88
N LYS A 209 9.08 -36.02 -5.03
CA LYS A 209 7.73 -35.89 -5.58
C LYS A 209 6.75 -36.95 -5.09
N ASP A 210 7.21 -37.90 -4.29
CA ASP A 210 6.34 -38.93 -3.71
C ASP A 210 5.58 -38.42 -2.49
N TYR A 211 5.98 -37.25 -1.97
CA TYR A 211 5.39 -36.64 -0.79
C TYR A 211 4.99 -35.18 -1.06
N GLU A 212 3.84 -34.79 -0.53
CA GLU A 212 3.32 -33.43 -0.57
C GLU A 212 3.06 -32.93 0.85
N VAL A 213 3.33 -31.65 1.07
CA VAL A 213 3.19 -30.98 2.38
C VAL A 213 2.05 -29.98 2.29
N TYR A 214 1.09 -30.11 3.20
CA TYR A 214 -0.05 -29.22 3.33
C TYR A 214 -0.13 -28.67 4.74
N VAL A 215 -0.22 -27.35 4.90
CA VAL A 215 -0.84 -26.77 6.10
C VAL A 215 -2.35 -26.90 5.94
N PHE A 216 -2.95 -27.69 6.82
CA PHE A 216 -4.37 -27.95 6.87
C PHE A 216 -5.00 -27.11 7.98
N GLN A 217 -5.84 -26.17 7.58
CA GLN A 217 -6.60 -25.33 8.50
C GLN A 217 -8.06 -25.77 8.47
N VAL A 218 -8.71 -25.83 9.63
CA VAL A 218 -10.12 -26.22 9.74
C VAL A 218 -10.87 -25.24 10.63
N LEU A 219 -12.10 -24.92 10.26
CA LEU A 219 -13.04 -24.16 11.05
C LEU A 219 -14.27 -25.01 11.34
N TRP A 220 -14.72 -25.00 12.59
CA TRP A 220 -15.95 -25.62 13.05
C TRP A 220 -16.71 -24.69 14.02
N ASN A 221 -17.92 -25.08 14.44
CA ASN A 221 -18.75 -24.26 15.35
C ASN A 221 -18.13 -23.95 16.73
N GLY A 222 -17.03 -24.61 17.08
CA GLY A 222 -16.36 -24.44 18.37
C GLY A 222 -14.99 -23.75 18.29
N GLY A 223 -14.49 -23.42 17.09
CA GLY A 223 -13.18 -22.82 16.92
C GLY A 223 -12.58 -23.06 15.54
N GLY A 224 -11.31 -22.65 15.41
CA GLY A 224 -10.45 -22.99 14.30
C GLY A 224 -9.17 -23.64 14.82
N HIS A 225 -8.50 -24.42 13.97
CA HIS A 225 -7.23 -25.03 14.28
C HIS A 225 -6.45 -25.35 13.02
N ALA A 226 -5.13 -25.47 13.13
CA ALA A 226 -4.23 -25.77 12.03
C ALA A 226 -3.24 -26.88 12.38
N ALA A 227 -2.94 -27.72 11.40
CA ALA A 227 -1.94 -28.78 11.49
C ALA A 227 -1.20 -28.95 10.16
N LEU A 228 -0.08 -29.66 10.18
CA LEU A 228 0.62 -30.13 8.99
C LEU A 228 0.06 -31.50 8.58
N ILE A 229 -0.13 -31.70 7.28
CA ILE A 229 -0.37 -33.00 6.64
C ILE A 229 0.77 -33.27 5.67
N VAL A 230 1.40 -34.44 5.82
CA VAL A 230 2.31 -35.01 4.83
C VAL A 230 1.55 -36.11 4.10
N ARG A 231 1.26 -35.90 2.82
CA ARG A 231 0.59 -36.88 1.96
C ARG A 231 1.65 -37.65 1.17
N HIS A 232 1.54 -38.97 1.14
CA HIS A 232 2.27 -39.80 0.19
C HIS A 232 1.40 -40.08 -1.03
N ARG A 233 2.01 -40.18 -2.23
CA ARG A 233 1.31 -40.38 -3.51
C ARG A 233 0.41 -41.62 -3.59
N CYS A 234 0.49 -42.55 -2.65
CA CYS A 234 -0.35 -43.75 -2.61
C CYS A 234 -1.63 -43.60 -1.77
N GLY A 235 -2.03 -42.37 -1.41
CA GLY A 235 -3.28 -42.10 -0.67
C GLY A 235 -3.14 -42.23 0.85
N THR A 236 -1.92 -42.37 1.37
CA THR A 236 -1.67 -42.39 2.82
C THR A 236 -1.16 -41.05 3.31
N ILE A 237 -1.51 -40.67 4.53
CA ILE A 237 -1.15 -39.39 5.15
C ILE A 237 -0.57 -39.59 6.55
N ALA A 238 0.28 -38.64 6.93
CA ALA A 238 0.68 -38.39 8.29
C ALA A 238 0.26 -36.99 8.70
N ILE A 239 -0.42 -36.85 9.84
CA ILE A 239 -0.79 -35.55 10.41
C ILE A 239 0.19 -35.23 11.52
N ILE A 240 0.71 -34.00 11.53
CA ILE A 240 1.65 -33.48 12.52
C ILE A 240 1.04 -32.18 13.05
N ASP A 241 0.64 -32.18 14.31
CA ASP A 241 -0.07 -31.08 14.97
C ASP A 241 0.69 -30.68 16.24
N PRO A 242 1.71 -29.81 16.13
CA PRO A 242 2.52 -29.41 17.27
C PRO A 242 1.73 -28.66 18.34
N ALA A 243 0.77 -27.82 17.95
CA ALA A 243 -0.05 -27.04 18.88
C ALA A 243 -0.99 -27.94 19.71
N GLY A 244 -1.61 -28.94 19.07
CA GLY A 244 -2.36 -30.01 19.73
C GLY A 244 -1.49 -31.06 20.41
N LYS A 245 -0.18 -31.06 20.19
CA LYS A 245 0.74 -32.14 20.60
C LYS A 245 0.28 -33.52 20.09
N TYR A 246 -0.28 -33.54 18.89
CA TYR A 246 -0.75 -34.73 18.21
C TYR A 246 0.14 -35.04 17.00
N TYR A 247 0.36 -36.32 16.73
CA TYR A 247 0.87 -36.77 15.44
C TYR A 247 0.35 -38.17 15.12
N THR A 248 0.20 -38.49 13.83
CA THR A 248 -0.13 -39.84 13.39
C THR A 248 1.06 -40.76 13.63
N GLY A 249 0.93 -41.77 14.49
CA GLY A 249 1.96 -42.80 14.67
C GLY A 249 2.06 -43.34 16.09
N LYS A 250 3.26 -43.79 16.45
CA LYS A 250 3.60 -44.40 17.75
C LYS A 250 4.71 -43.60 18.43
N ALA A 251 4.99 -43.93 19.69
CA ALA A 251 6.02 -43.26 20.48
C ALA A 251 7.32 -43.04 19.69
N ASN A 252 7.64 -41.76 19.43
CA ASN A 252 8.83 -41.29 18.75
C ASN A 252 8.93 -41.68 17.26
N THR A 253 7.83 -42.02 16.60
CA THR A 253 7.82 -42.35 15.17
C THR A 253 6.48 -41.97 14.55
N VAL A 254 6.52 -41.07 13.57
CA VAL A 254 5.37 -40.75 12.72
C VAL A 254 5.13 -41.91 11.74
N GLU A 255 3.87 -42.31 11.59
CA GLU A 255 3.42 -43.35 10.66
C GLU A 255 2.41 -42.75 9.67
N PHE A 256 2.25 -43.42 8.52
CA PHE A 256 1.29 -43.04 7.49
C PHE A 256 0.11 -44.00 7.53
N ASN A 257 -1.11 -43.45 7.58
CA ASN A 257 -2.37 -44.19 7.53
C ASN A 257 -3.16 -43.81 6.28
N ASP A 258 -4.16 -44.59 5.89
CA ASP A 258 -5.12 -44.17 4.87
C ASP A 258 -5.73 -42.80 5.21
N ALA A 259 -5.95 -41.96 4.20
CA ALA A 259 -6.33 -40.56 4.41
C ALA A 259 -7.62 -40.42 5.24
N ARG A 260 -8.63 -41.24 4.93
CA ARG A 260 -9.89 -41.33 5.70
C ARG A 260 -9.63 -41.58 7.19
N ASP A 261 -8.88 -42.64 7.51
CA ASP A 261 -8.63 -43.03 8.90
C ASP A 261 -7.76 -42.01 9.64
N GLY A 262 -6.75 -41.46 8.96
CA GLY A 262 -5.88 -40.43 9.52
C GLY A 262 -6.65 -39.16 9.88
N LEU A 263 -7.45 -38.67 8.94
CA LEU A 263 -8.19 -37.42 9.10
C LEU A 263 -9.34 -37.55 10.11
N LEU A 264 -10.10 -38.64 10.07
CA LEU A 264 -11.19 -38.88 11.03
C LEU A 264 -10.68 -39.02 12.47
N LYS A 265 -9.53 -39.67 12.69
CA LYS A 265 -8.90 -39.74 14.03
C LYS A 265 -8.48 -38.35 14.54
N TRP A 266 -7.95 -37.51 13.67
CA TRP A 266 -7.58 -36.14 14.05
C TRP A 266 -8.81 -35.26 14.29
N PHE A 267 -9.86 -35.40 13.49
CA PHE A 267 -11.14 -34.74 13.77
C PHE A 267 -11.75 -35.18 15.09
N GLU A 268 -11.73 -36.48 15.41
CA GLU A 268 -12.18 -36.99 16.71
C GLU A 268 -11.39 -36.37 17.86
N TYR A 269 -10.06 -36.26 17.72
CA TYR A 269 -9.19 -35.61 18.71
C TYR A 269 -9.63 -34.17 19.02
N TRP A 270 -10.09 -33.43 18.02
CA TRP A 270 -10.60 -32.05 18.15
C TRP A 270 -12.12 -31.95 18.37
N GLY A 271 -12.83 -33.09 18.44
CA GLY A 271 -14.30 -33.11 18.55
C GLY A 271 -15.03 -32.58 17.30
N ILE A 272 -14.38 -32.63 16.13
CA ILE A 272 -14.93 -32.21 14.84
C ILE A 272 -15.75 -33.36 14.23
N ASN A 273 -16.91 -33.04 13.68
CA ASN A 273 -17.81 -33.97 13.00
C ASN A 273 -18.62 -33.24 11.92
N GLU A 274 -19.38 -34.00 11.12
CA GLU A 274 -20.17 -33.47 9.99
C GLU A 274 -21.17 -32.37 10.37
N TYR A 275 -21.64 -32.34 11.63
CA TYR A 275 -22.62 -31.35 12.07
C TYR A 275 -21.99 -30.02 12.51
N ASN A 276 -20.72 -30.05 12.94
CA ASN A 276 -20.03 -28.86 13.41
C ASN A 276 -18.96 -28.34 12.45
N PHE A 277 -18.50 -29.15 11.50
CA PHE A 277 -17.60 -28.74 10.44
C PHE A 277 -18.20 -27.58 9.64
N ARG A 278 -17.35 -26.62 9.26
CA ARG A 278 -17.76 -25.47 8.44
C ARG A 278 -16.99 -25.37 7.14
N LYS A 279 -15.67 -25.37 7.24
CA LYS A 279 -14.78 -25.24 6.09
C LYS A 279 -13.38 -25.66 6.49
N ALA A 280 -12.60 -26.05 5.48
CA ALA A 280 -11.19 -26.30 5.65
C ALA A 280 -10.41 -25.86 4.42
N TRP A 281 -9.10 -25.69 4.62
CA TRP A 281 -8.18 -25.21 3.61
C TRP A 281 -6.91 -26.03 3.64
N PHE A 282 -6.45 -26.42 2.46
CA PHE A 282 -5.17 -27.05 2.25
C PHE A 282 -4.25 -26.04 1.59
N VAL A 283 -3.13 -25.73 2.22
CA VAL A 283 -2.13 -24.79 1.70
C VAL A 283 -0.82 -25.53 1.48
N SER A 284 -0.29 -25.49 0.26
CA SER A 284 1.00 -26.08 -0.10
C SER A 284 1.88 -25.08 -0.83
N VAL A 285 3.14 -25.42 -1.09
CA VAL A 285 4.03 -24.58 -1.91
C VAL A 285 3.54 -24.41 -3.36
N ILE A 286 2.74 -25.35 -3.87
CA ILE A 286 2.23 -25.33 -5.25
C ILE A 286 0.89 -24.61 -5.39
N GLY A 287 0.09 -24.54 -4.32
CA GLY A 287 -1.23 -23.94 -4.39
C GLY A 287 -2.10 -24.21 -3.16
N GLU A 288 -3.36 -23.79 -3.27
CA GLU A 288 -4.34 -23.82 -2.20
C GLU A 288 -5.63 -24.48 -2.66
N ALA A 289 -6.28 -25.25 -1.78
CA ALA A 289 -7.58 -25.86 -2.03
C ALA A 289 -8.55 -25.56 -0.89
N TYR A 290 -9.80 -25.26 -1.24
CA TYR A 290 -10.87 -24.87 -0.34
C TYR A 290 -11.92 -25.96 -0.33
N ILE A 291 -12.37 -26.34 0.87
CA ILE A 291 -13.27 -27.49 1.05
C ILE A 291 -14.35 -27.17 2.08
N ASP A 292 -15.57 -27.65 1.83
CA ASP A 292 -16.78 -27.36 2.60
C ASP A 292 -17.40 -28.58 3.29
N SER A 293 -16.82 -29.78 3.14
CA SER A 293 -17.22 -30.99 3.85
C SER A 293 -16.04 -31.89 4.23
N ILE A 294 -16.24 -32.77 5.21
CA ILE A 294 -15.24 -33.77 5.61
C ILE A 294 -14.98 -34.76 4.48
N GLU A 295 -16.01 -35.24 3.81
CA GLU A 295 -15.88 -36.18 2.68
C GLU A 295 -15.07 -35.57 1.52
N SER A 296 -15.27 -34.29 1.21
CA SER A 296 -14.43 -33.61 0.21
C SER A 296 -12.98 -33.45 0.68
N ALA A 297 -12.73 -33.31 1.99
CA ALA A 297 -11.37 -33.23 2.53
C ALA A 297 -10.65 -34.58 2.47
N ILE A 298 -11.37 -35.67 2.71
CA ILE A 298 -10.87 -37.04 2.53
C ILE A 298 -10.58 -37.27 1.04
N SER A 299 -11.54 -36.97 0.17
CA SER A 299 -11.39 -37.16 -1.29
C SER A 299 -10.27 -36.32 -1.91
N PHE A 300 -9.88 -35.21 -1.28
CA PHE A 300 -8.74 -34.41 -1.72
C PHE A 300 -7.40 -35.12 -1.45
N LEU A 301 -7.34 -35.91 -0.38
CA LEU A 301 -6.13 -36.60 0.10
C LEU A 301 -6.00 -38.05 -0.38
N ASP A 302 -7.10 -38.70 -0.76
CA ASP A 302 -7.13 -39.99 -1.47
C ASP A 302 -6.54 -39.82 -2.89
#